data_AF-A0A843TVF8-F1
#
_entry.id   AF-A0A843TVF8-F1
#
_cell.length_a   1.000
_cell.length_b   1.000
_cell.length_c   1.000
_cell.angle_alpha   90.00
_cell.angle_beta   90.00
_cell.angle_gamma   90.00
#
_symmetry.space_group_name_H-M   'P 1'
#
loop_
_entity.id
_entity.type
_entity.pdbx_description
1 polymer ?
#
loop_
_entity_poly.entity_id
_entity_poly.type
_entity_poly.pdbx_seq_one_letter_code
_entity_poly.pdbx_strand_id
1 'polypeptide(L)'
;MWEARDKATKTTCSPDTTTWMDYGPVWLRRDYWESLCHRWATGPWQERSQVAKRNRATEKNLHTSGSISYATHSQKLRHELERAPTFLKLFDQTHKQKGTDDYVSESARTILETYDRTIADRYVEGTPQPDLDPEAWVDAVGGPSVWLRGQLGYYSSVVLIREFGRSSGLRELIYCAA
;
A
#
# COMPACT_ATOMS: atom_id res chain seq x y z
N MET A 1 18.75 12.29 7.01
CA MET A 1 18.09 13.20 6.04
C MET A 1 16.82 13.82 6.63
N TRP A 2 15.91 13.04 7.21
CA TRP A 2 14.71 13.59 7.87
C TRP A 2 15.06 14.53 9.04
N GLU A 3 16.05 14.18 9.86
CA GLU A 3 16.52 15.01 10.99
C GLU A 3 17.04 16.38 10.56
N ALA A 4 17.85 16.41 9.49
CA ALA A 4 18.35 17.65 8.89
C ALA A 4 17.20 18.56 8.45
N ARG A 5 16.19 17.97 7.78
CA ARG A 5 14.99 18.70 7.35
C ARG A 5 14.15 19.19 8.53
N ASP A 6 13.96 18.34 9.54
CA ASP A 6 13.19 18.66 10.74
C ASP A 6 13.83 19.80 11.53
N LYS A 7 15.15 19.73 11.74
CA LYS A 7 15.95 20.80 12.34
C LYS A 7 15.82 22.10 11.56
N ALA A 8 16.02 22.06 10.24
CA ALA A 8 15.90 23.24 9.39
C ALA A 8 14.50 23.87 9.46
N THR A 9 13.45 23.06 9.37
CA THR A 9 12.05 23.53 9.42
C THR A 9 11.73 24.21 10.76
N LYS A 10 12.20 23.63 11.87
CA LYS A 10 12.01 24.19 13.22
C LYS A 10 12.78 25.48 13.45
N THR A 11 13.97 25.62 12.85
CA THR A 11 14.82 26.81 13.04
C THR A 11 14.44 27.96 12.10
N THR A 12 14.17 27.69 10.82
CA THR A 12 13.91 28.75 9.84
C THR A 12 12.45 29.19 9.80
N CYS A 13 11.52 28.36 10.32
CA CYS A 13 10.06 28.57 10.26
C CYS A 13 9.55 28.91 8.84
N SER A 14 10.33 28.60 7.79
CA SER A 14 10.03 28.93 6.41
C SER A 14 9.79 27.67 5.59
N PRO A 15 8.77 27.67 4.71
CA PRO A 15 8.56 26.57 3.77
C PRO A 15 9.58 26.56 2.63
N ASP A 16 10.40 27.60 2.49
CA ASP A 16 11.44 27.68 1.46
C ASP A 16 12.62 26.76 1.79
N THR A 17 12.82 25.75 0.95
CA THR A 17 13.86 24.73 1.13
C THR A 17 15.26 25.26 0.88
N THR A 18 15.42 26.44 0.28
CA THR A 18 16.74 27.08 0.14
C THR A 18 17.31 27.51 1.49
N THR A 19 16.45 27.81 2.47
CA THR A 19 16.87 28.14 3.84
C THR A 19 17.47 26.95 4.59
N TRP A 20 17.36 25.74 4.02
CA TRP A 20 17.82 24.50 4.67
C TRP A 20 19.29 24.16 4.35
N MET A 21 19.97 24.94 3.49
CA MET A 21 21.33 24.63 3.01
C MET A 21 22.36 24.47 4.14
N ASP A 22 22.26 25.23 5.23
CA ASP A 22 23.20 25.16 6.35
C ASP A 22 22.90 24.04 7.36
N TYR A 23 21.82 23.29 7.13
CA TYR A 23 21.34 22.24 8.03
C TYR A 23 21.60 20.83 7.49
N GLY A 24 22.49 20.70 6.49
CA GLY A 24 22.84 19.42 5.89
C GLY A 24 23.39 18.41 6.89
N PRO A 25 23.15 17.10 6.69
CA PRO A 25 23.69 16.08 7.57
C PRO A 25 25.22 15.96 7.42
N VAL A 26 25.92 15.73 8.53
CA VAL A 26 27.40 15.69 8.60
C VAL A 26 28.03 14.71 7.61
N TRP A 27 27.35 13.60 7.31
CA TRP A 27 27.83 12.56 6.41
C TRP A 27 27.62 12.88 4.92
N LEU A 28 26.86 13.92 4.57
CA LEU A 28 26.59 14.31 3.18
C LEU A 28 27.39 15.56 2.84
N ARG A 29 28.12 15.54 1.71
CA ARG A 29 28.86 16.73 1.26
C ARG A 29 27.89 17.89 1.02
N ARG A 30 28.35 19.09 1.39
CA ARG A 30 27.57 20.33 1.35
C ARG A 30 27.00 20.62 -0.04
N ASP A 31 27.79 20.45 -1.08
CA ASP A 31 27.39 20.66 -2.48
C ASP A 31 26.23 19.75 -2.92
N TYR A 32 26.25 18.47 -2.51
CA TYR A 32 25.13 17.57 -2.75
C TYR A 32 23.87 17.98 -1.98
N TRP A 33 24.02 18.43 -0.74
CA TRP A 33 22.89 18.90 0.06
C TRP A 33 22.26 20.18 -0.52
N GLU A 34 23.08 21.17 -0.89
CA GLU A 34 22.62 22.39 -1.55
C GLU A 34 21.88 22.07 -2.86
N SER A 35 22.41 21.14 -3.66
CA SER A 35 21.77 20.68 -4.89
C SER A 35 20.38 20.08 -4.63
N LEU A 36 20.21 19.32 -3.52
CA LEU A 36 18.91 18.78 -3.11
C LEU A 36 17.96 19.91 -2.66
N CYS A 37 18.44 20.86 -1.86
CA CYS A 37 17.68 22.02 -1.41
C CYS A 37 17.13 22.83 -2.58
N HIS A 38 17.96 23.10 -3.61
CA HIS A 38 17.53 23.76 -4.83
C HIS A 38 16.50 22.93 -5.61
N ARG A 39 16.71 21.62 -5.74
CA ARG A 39 15.76 20.73 -6.41
C ARG A 39 14.39 20.74 -5.72
N TRP A 40 14.36 20.71 -4.40
CA TRP A 40 13.12 20.77 -3.61
C TRP A 40 12.45 22.15 -3.65
N ALA A 41 13.20 23.21 -3.94
CA ALA A 41 12.66 24.56 -4.12
C ALA A 41 11.94 24.73 -5.46
N THR A 42 12.16 23.82 -6.41
CA THR A 42 11.53 23.91 -7.74
C THR A 42 10.01 23.73 -7.66
N GLY A 43 9.27 24.55 -8.41
CA GLY A 43 7.80 24.47 -8.51
C GLY A 43 7.28 23.04 -8.81
N PRO A 44 7.83 22.32 -9.81
CA PRO A 44 7.41 20.95 -10.10
C PRO A 44 7.58 19.98 -8.93
N TRP A 45 8.62 20.13 -8.11
CA TRP A 45 8.81 19.28 -6.93
C TRP A 45 7.81 19.63 -5.83
N GLN A 46 7.60 20.92 -5.57
CA GLN A 46 6.63 21.38 -4.58
C GLN A 46 5.21 20.93 -4.93
N GLU A 47 4.81 21.04 -6.20
CA GLU A 47 3.51 20.56 -6.67
C GLU A 47 3.33 19.06 -6.41
N ARG A 48 4.30 18.23 -6.82
CA ARG A 48 4.29 16.78 -6.55
C ARG A 48 4.23 16.47 -5.06
N SER A 49 4.96 17.24 -4.25
CA SER A 49 4.97 17.09 -2.79
C SER A 49 3.61 17.40 -2.17
N GLN A 50 2.94 18.46 -2.64
CA GLN A 50 1.59 18.82 -2.19
C GLN A 50 0.54 17.80 -2.64
N VAL A 51 0.61 17.34 -3.89
CA VAL A 51 -0.25 16.24 -4.38
C VAL A 51 -0.06 14.99 -3.52
N ALA A 52 1.19 14.57 -3.29
CA ALA A 52 1.47 13.41 -2.44
C ALA A 52 0.97 13.61 -1.00
N LYS A 53 1.04 14.84 -0.46
CA LYS A 53 0.50 15.17 0.87
C LYS A 53 -1.03 15.04 0.90
N ARG A 54 -1.73 15.59 -0.10
CA ARG A 54 -3.19 15.48 -0.22
C ARG A 54 -3.62 14.02 -0.36
N ASN A 55 -2.94 13.26 -1.23
CA ASN A 55 -3.21 11.83 -1.43
C ASN A 55 -3.07 11.03 -0.13
N ARG A 56 -2.00 11.28 0.65
CA ARG A 56 -1.83 10.63 1.97
C ARG A 56 -2.92 11.02 2.97
N ALA A 57 -3.41 12.25 2.93
CA ALA A 57 -4.49 12.70 3.81
C ALA A 57 -5.85 12.10 3.45
N THR A 58 -6.03 11.67 2.19
CA THR A 58 -7.24 11.01 1.71
C THR A 58 -7.12 9.49 1.61
N GLU A 59 -5.95 8.92 1.95
CA GLU A 59 -5.75 7.47 1.92
C GLU A 59 -6.63 6.82 2.97
N LYS A 60 -7.49 5.91 2.52
CA LYS A 60 -8.44 5.21 3.39
C LYS A 60 -7.96 3.80 3.68
N ASN A 61 -7.07 3.22 2.88
CA ASN A 61 -6.62 1.84 3.03
C ASN A 61 -5.27 1.82 3.76
N LEU A 62 -5.33 1.88 5.09
CA LEU A 62 -4.14 1.82 5.92
C LEU A 62 -3.73 0.36 6.16
N HIS A 63 -2.43 0.06 6.08
CA HIS A 63 -1.89 -1.26 6.33
C HIS A 63 -0.79 -1.19 7.41
N THR A 64 -0.67 -2.25 8.22
CA THR A 64 0.32 -2.39 9.30
C THR A 64 1.50 -3.28 8.93
N SER A 65 1.58 -3.72 7.67
CA SER A 65 2.67 -4.55 7.15
C SER A 65 4.06 -3.93 7.34
N GLY A 66 4.13 -2.59 7.38
CA GLY A 66 5.40 -1.85 7.49
C GLY A 66 6.30 -2.07 6.28
N SER A 67 7.60 -2.16 6.51
CA SER A 67 8.62 -2.44 5.47
C SER A 67 8.75 -3.93 5.12
N ILE A 68 7.89 -4.78 5.66
CA ILE A 68 7.89 -6.22 5.41
C ILE A 68 6.98 -6.51 4.21
N SER A 69 7.46 -7.33 3.28
CA SER A 69 6.68 -7.73 2.12
C SER A 69 5.54 -8.70 2.49
N TYR A 70 4.51 -8.73 1.65
CA TYR A 70 3.42 -9.72 1.75
C TYR A 70 3.94 -11.17 1.68
N ALA A 71 4.98 -11.44 0.88
CA ALA A 71 5.58 -12.77 0.81
C ALA A 71 6.19 -13.19 2.16
N THR A 72 6.87 -12.26 2.84
CA THR A 72 7.42 -12.53 4.17
C THR A 72 6.32 -12.69 5.22
N HIS A 73 5.26 -11.88 5.18
CA HIS A 73 4.09 -12.09 6.06
C HIS A 73 3.39 -13.42 5.79
N SER A 74 3.21 -13.79 4.52
CA SER A 74 2.65 -15.08 4.11
C SER A 74 3.48 -16.26 4.65
N GLN A 75 4.81 -16.18 4.58
CA GLN A 75 5.68 -17.23 5.12
C GLN A 75 5.57 -17.35 6.65
N LYS A 76 5.50 -16.22 7.36
CA LYS A 76 5.29 -16.22 8.82
C LYS A 76 3.94 -16.83 9.18
N LEU A 77 2.89 -16.38 8.51
CA LEU A 77 1.53 -16.88 8.73
C LEU A 77 1.41 -18.37 8.38
N ARG A 78 2.15 -18.85 7.37
CA ARG A 78 2.24 -20.28 7.04
C ARG A 78 2.81 -21.10 8.19
N HIS A 79 3.83 -20.58 8.86
CA HIS A 79 4.43 -21.25 10.02
C HIS A 79 3.47 -21.22 11.22
N GLU A 80 2.73 -20.12 11.42
CA GLU A 80 1.75 -19.98 12.50
C GLU A 80 0.52 -20.87 12.32
N LEU A 81 0.04 -21.04 11.09
CA LEU A 81 -1.15 -21.84 10.77
C LEU A 81 -0.84 -23.31 10.42
N GLU A 82 0.44 -23.67 10.31
CA GLU A 82 0.92 -24.98 9.81
C GLU A 82 0.36 -25.38 8.43
N ARG A 83 -0.15 -24.40 7.66
CA ARG A 83 -0.73 -24.58 6.33
C ARG A 83 -0.51 -23.34 5.48
N ALA A 84 -0.70 -23.45 4.17
CA ALA A 84 -0.68 -22.27 3.30
C ALA A 84 -1.80 -21.29 3.72
N PRO A 85 -1.47 -20.02 4.04
CA PRO A 85 -2.48 -19.03 4.35
C PRO A 85 -3.30 -18.70 3.11
N THR A 86 -4.56 -18.29 3.28
CA THR A 86 -5.35 -17.74 2.18
C THR A 86 -5.01 -16.26 2.00
N PHE A 87 -5.27 -15.73 0.80
CA PHE A 87 -5.08 -14.30 0.53
C PHE A 87 -5.91 -13.43 1.49
N LEU A 88 -7.18 -13.80 1.74
CA LEU A 88 -8.06 -13.08 2.66
C LEU A 88 -7.51 -13.07 4.09
N LYS A 89 -6.91 -14.18 4.55
CA LYS A 89 -6.31 -14.24 5.89
C LYS A 89 -5.06 -13.37 6.00
N LEU A 90 -4.27 -13.31 4.94
CA LEU A 90 -3.12 -12.42 4.86
C LEU A 90 -3.56 -10.94 4.85
N PHE A 91 -4.63 -10.61 4.12
CA PHE A 91 -5.22 -9.27 4.13
C PHE A 91 -5.75 -8.87 5.51
N ASP A 92 -6.52 -9.75 6.16
CA ASP A 92 -7.02 -9.59 7.53
C ASP A 92 -5.88 -9.24 8.51
N GLN A 93 -4.79 -10.03 8.48
CA GLN A 93 -3.66 -9.81 9.38
C GLN A 93 -2.91 -8.49 9.10
N THR A 94 -2.74 -8.09 7.84
CA THR A 94 -1.97 -6.88 7.49
C THR A 94 -2.76 -5.58 7.61
N HIS A 95 -4.07 -5.65 7.87
CA HIS A 95 -4.95 -4.48 8.06
C HIS A 95 -5.51 -4.38 9.49
N LYS A 96 -5.11 -5.28 10.38
CA LYS A 96 -5.36 -5.19 11.82
C LYS A 96 -4.27 -4.45 12.56
N GLN A 97 -4.64 -3.80 13.65
CA GLN A 97 -3.72 -3.10 14.52
C GLN A 97 -2.91 -4.12 15.33
N LYS A 98 -1.60 -3.89 15.45
CA LYS A 98 -0.71 -4.83 16.12
C LYS A 98 -1.10 -4.95 17.61
N GLY A 99 -1.35 -6.19 18.04
CA GLY A 99 -1.69 -6.50 19.44
C GLY A 99 -3.17 -6.28 19.78
N THR A 100 -4.00 -5.94 18.80
CA THR A 100 -5.47 -5.92 18.92
C THR A 100 -6.08 -6.74 17.78
N ASP A 101 -7.38 -7.02 17.86
CA ASP A 101 -8.14 -7.62 16.75
C ASP A 101 -8.87 -6.57 15.91
N ASP A 102 -8.64 -5.28 16.21
CA ASP A 102 -9.30 -4.15 15.56
C ASP A 102 -8.62 -3.79 14.23
N TYR A 103 -9.43 -3.37 13.27
CA TYR A 103 -8.92 -2.86 11.98
C TYR A 103 -8.31 -1.46 12.13
N VAL A 104 -7.25 -1.21 11.35
CA VAL A 104 -6.56 0.08 11.32
C VAL A 104 -7.37 1.14 10.58
N SER A 105 -8.23 0.71 9.66
CA SER A 105 -9.13 1.56 8.91
C SER A 105 -10.46 0.86 8.66
N GLU A 106 -11.55 1.61 8.75
CA GLU A 106 -12.89 1.06 8.54
C GLU A 106 -13.11 0.54 7.12
N SER A 107 -12.43 1.13 6.14
CA SER A 107 -12.38 0.63 4.77
C SER A 107 -11.97 -0.85 4.69
N ALA A 108 -10.96 -1.29 5.44
CA ALA A 108 -10.45 -2.66 5.39
C ALA A 108 -11.47 -3.65 5.95
N ARG A 109 -12.16 -3.25 7.02
CA ARG A 109 -13.29 -3.99 7.58
C ARG A 109 -14.43 -4.09 6.57
N THR A 110 -14.86 -2.95 6.03
CA THR A 110 -15.94 -2.89 5.04
C THR A 110 -15.63 -3.74 3.80
N ILE A 111 -14.38 -3.80 3.35
CA ILE A 111 -13.95 -4.64 2.21
C ILE A 111 -14.18 -6.13 2.53
N LEU A 112 -13.69 -6.62 3.67
CA LEU A 112 -13.87 -8.03 4.03
C LEU A 112 -15.35 -8.37 4.26
N GLU A 113 -16.09 -7.52 4.97
CA GLU A 113 -17.53 -7.73 5.20
C GLU A 113 -18.34 -7.72 3.88
N THR A 114 -17.99 -6.83 2.95
CA THR A 114 -18.63 -6.79 1.63
C THR A 114 -18.30 -8.03 0.82
N TYR A 115 -17.04 -8.46 0.83
CA TYR A 115 -16.61 -9.68 0.16
C TYR A 115 -17.34 -10.91 0.71
N ASP A 116 -17.37 -11.09 2.03
CA ASP A 116 -18.02 -12.22 2.69
C ASP A 116 -19.52 -12.27 2.35
N ARG A 117 -20.20 -11.11 2.34
CA ARG A 117 -21.58 -11.01 1.89
C ARG A 117 -21.75 -11.41 0.42
N THR A 118 -20.88 -10.91 -0.47
CA THR A 118 -20.94 -11.26 -1.89
C THR A 118 -20.70 -12.75 -2.14
N ILE A 119 -19.80 -13.38 -1.39
CA ILE A 119 -19.59 -14.83 -1.46
C ILE A 119 -20.82 -15.60 -0.98
N ALA A 120 -21.41 -15.20 0.14
CA ALA A 120 -22.62 -15.82 0.67
C ALA A 120 -23.81 -15.74 -0.30
N ASP A 121 -23.94 -14.61 -1.02
CA ASP A 121 -24.99 -14.42 -2.03
C ASP A 121 -24.75 -15.24 -3.31
N ARG A 122 -23.48 -15.36 -3.75
CA ARG A 122 -23.11 -16.05 -5.00
C ARG A 122 -23.06 -17.56 -4.87
N TYR A 123 -22.62 -18.07 -3.72
CA TYR A 123 -22.37 -19.48 -3.50
C TYR A 123 -23.33 -20.02 -2.44
N VAL A 124 -24.29 -20.82 -2.90
CA VAL A 124 -25.24 -21.51 -2.00
C VAL A 124 -24.47 -22.44 -1.06
N GLU A 125 -24.94 -22.54 0.19
CA GLU A 125 -24.40 -23.40 1.23
C GLU A 125 -24.25 -24.85 0.70
N GLY A 126 -23.03 -25.39 0.77
CA GLY A 126 -22.71 -26.74 0.28
C GLY A 126 -22.10 -26.81 -1.13
N THR A 127 -21.98 -25.70 -1.86
CA THR A 127 -21.19 -25.65 -3.09
C THR A 127 -19.70 -25.42 -2.81
N PRO A 128 -18.77 -26.02 -3.58
CA PRO A 128 -17.34 -25.74 -3.43
C PRO A 128 -17.06 -24.26 -3.73
N GLN A 129 -16.65 -23.52 -2.71
CA GLN A 129 -16.23 -22.12 -2.85
C GLN A 129 -14.76 -22.05 -3.25
N PRO A 130 -14.38 -21.11 -4.16
CA PRO A 130 -12.98 -20.87 -4.45
C PRO A 130 -12.28 -20.20 -3.25
N ASP A 131 -10.97 -20.38 -3.12
CA ASP A 131 -10.15 -19.71 -2.09
C ASP A 131 -10.20 -18.18 -2.17
N LEU A 132 -10.45 -17.64 -3.38
CA LEU A 132 -10.69 -16.23 -3.66
C LEU A 132 -11.55 -16.12 -4.94
N ASP A 133 -12.67 -15.41 -4.90
CA ASP A 133 -13.41 -14.96 -6.09
C ASP A 133 -12.86 -13.57 -6.50
N PRO A 134 -12.11 -13.47 -7.62
CA PRO A 134 -11.49 -12.21 -8.03
C PRO A 134 -12.49 -11.11 -8.33
N GLU A 135 -13.67 -11.45 -8.86
CA GLU A 135 -14.69 -10.46 -9.22
C GLU A 135 -15.37 -9.93 -7.96
N ALA A 136 -15.74 -10.81 -7.03
CA ALA A 136 -16.28 -10.39 -5.73
C ALA A 136 -15.26 -9.53 -4.96
N TRP A 137 -13.97 -9.85 -5.06
CA TRP A 137 -12.91 -9.05 -4.46
C TRP A 137 -12.79 -7.66 -5.10
N VAL A 138 -12.81 -7.56 -6.43
CA VAL A 138 -12.78 -6.27 -7.14
C VAL A 138 -13.98 -5.41 -6.75
N ASP A 139 -15.17 -6.00 -6.69
CA ASP A 139 -16.40 -5.32 -6.26
C ASP A 139 -16.27 -4.80 -4.82
N ALA A 140 -15.80 -5.63 -3.90
CA ALA A 140 -15.63 -5.28 -2.49
C ALA A 140 -14.64 -4.13 -2.25
N VAL A 141 -13.57 -4.05 -3.05
CA VAL A 141 -12.57 -2.97 -2.98
C VAL A 141 -13.08 -1.65 -3.60
N GLY A 142 -14.27 -1.66 -4.23
CA GLY A 142 -14.89 -0.48 -4.84
C GLY A 142 -14.65 -0.35 -6.35
N GLY A 143 -14.29 -1.46 -7.01
CA GLY A 143 -14.17 -1.55 -8.46
C GLY A 143 -12.97 -0.82 -9.08
N PRO A 144 -12.81 -0.91 -10.42
CA PRO A 144 -11.86 -0.09 -11.17
C PRO A 144 -12.28 1.37 -11.12
N SER A 145 -11.56 2.18 -10.34
CA SER A 145 -11.80 3.62 -10.40
C SER A 145 -11.59 4.11 -11.85
N VAL A 146 -12.56 4.86 -12.37
CA VAL A 146 -12.64 5.32 -13.78
C VAL A 146 -11.38 6.08 -14.24
N TRP A 147 -10.54 6.54 -13.31
CA TRP A 147 -9.26 7.20 -13.56
C TRP A 147 -8.11 6.28 -13.98
N LEU A 148 -8.29 4.96 -13.95
CA LEU A 148 -7.22 3.96 -14.20
C LEU A 148 -7.22 3.33 -15.59
N ARG A 149 -7.89 3.93 -16.58
CA ARG A 149 -7.78 3.51 -18.00
C ARG A 149 -6.69 4.26 -18.78
N GLY A 150 -6.16 5.37 -18.25
CA GLY A 150 -5.11 6.15 -18.88
C GLY A 150 -4.10 6.63 -17.86
N GLN A 151 -2.89 6.07 -17.91
CA GLN A 151 -1.72 6.47 -17.12
C GLN A 151 -1.77 6.18 -15.61
N LEU A 152 -0.91 5.23 -15.18
CA LEU A 152 -0.57 4.87 -13.79
C LEU A 152 -1.47 3.84 -13.09
N GLY A 153 -1.47 2.63 -13.65
CA GLY A 153 -1.15 1.39 -12.91
C GLY A 153 -1.90 1.09 -11.61
N TYR A 154 -2.76 0.08 -11.71
CA TYR A 154 -3.35 -0.71 -10.62
C TYR A 154 -2.25 -1.42 -9.81
N TYR A 155 -1.48 -0.69 -9.00
CA TYR A 155 -0.24 -1.21 -8.40
C TYR A 155 -0.40 -1.88 -7.03
N SER A 156 -1.57 -1.81 -6.39
CA SER A 156 -1.75 -2.39 -5.05
C SER A 156 -2.49 -3.73 -5.09
N SER A 157 -3.78 -3.80 -5.44
CA SER A 157 -4.55 -5.04 -5.28
C SER A 157 -4.29 -6.12 -6.34
N VAL A 158 -4.17 -5.78 -7.62
CA VAL A 158 -4.00 -6.75 -8.72
C VAL A 158 -2.58 -7.34 -8.77
N VAL A 159 -1.56 -6.53 -8.44
CA VAL A 159 -0.17 -7.01 -8.29
C VAL A 159 -0.06 -7.97 -7.10
N LEU A 160 -0.78 -7.73 -6.01
CA LEU A 160 -0.74 -8.59 -4.82
C LEU A 160 -1.36 -9.97 -5.07
N ILE A 161 -2.45 -10.07 -5.84
CA ILE A 161 -3.01 -11.36 -6.28
C ILE A 161 -1.98 -12.12 -7.14
N ARG A 162 -1.27 -11.41 -8.02
CA ARG A 162 -0.28 -11.97 -8.95
C ARG A 162 1.01 -12.44 -8.24
N GLU A 163 1.50 -11.69 -7.25
CA GLU A 163 2.68 -12.06 -6.44
C GLU A 163 2.36 -13.19 -5.44
N PHE A 164 1.15 -13.23 -4.89
CA PHE A 164 0.71 -14.33 -4.03
C PHE A 164 0.64 -15.65 -4.82
N GLY A 165 0.00 -15.67 -6.00
CA GLY A 165 -0.08 -16.85 -6.88
C GLY A 165 1.28 -17.37 -7.35
N ARG A 166 2.26 -16.47 -7.53
CA ARG A 166 3.64 -16.83 -7.90
C ARG A 166 4.40 -17.51 -6.77
N SER A 167 4.07 -17.21 -5.51
CA SER A 167 4.68 -17.82 -4.31
C SER A 167 4.03 -19.15 -3.88
N SER A 168 2.76 -19.38 -4.25
CA SER A 168 1.97 -20.55 -3.86
C SER A 168 1.96 -21.68 -4.91
N GLY A 169 2.67 -21.53 -6.03
CA GLY A 169 2.85 -22.60 -7.02
C GLY A 169 1.63 -22.87 -7.92
N LEU A 170 0.61 -22.01 -7.89
CA LEU A 170 -0.54 -22.07 -8.80
C LEU A 170 -0.15 -21.47 -10.16
N ARG A 171 0.46 -22.28 -11.01
CA ARG A 171 0.50 -22.02 -12.46
C ARG A 171 -0.81 -22.52 -13.04
N GLU A 172 -1.58 -21.64 -13.65
CA GLU A 172 -2.35 -21.86 -14.89
C GLU A 172 -3.28 -20.65 -15.14
N LEU A 173 -3.25 -20.17 -16.40
CA LEU A 173 -4.20 -19.25 -17.06
C LEU A 173 -4.17 -17.79 -16.53
N ILE A 174 -3.63 -16.80 -17.25
CA ILE A 174 -4.23 -16.25 -18.48
C ILE A 174 -3.11 -15.65 -19.37
N TYR A 175 -3.10 -16.12 -20.62
CA TYR A 175 -2.32 -15.67 -21.77
C TYR A 175 -3.03 -14.50 -22.47
N CYS A 176 -2.25 -13.62 -23.12
CA CYS A 176 -2.64 -12.60 -24.13
C CYS A 176 -3.56 -11.46 -23.65
N ALA A 177 -3.42 -10.20 -24.10
CA ALA A 177 -2.96 -9.74 -25.41
C ALA A 177 -2.24 -8.39 -25.35
N ALA A 178 -1.55 -8.14 -26.48
CA ALA A 178 -0.84 -6.96 -26.98
C ALA A 178 -1.19 -5.58 -26.42
#